data_AF-A0A520D3M4-F1
#
_entry.id   AF-A0A520D3M4-F1
#
_cell.length_a   1.000
_cell.length_b   1.000
_cell.length_c   1.000
_cell.angle_alpha   90.00
_cell.angle_beta   90.00
_cell.angle_gamma   90.00
#
_symmetry.space_group_name_H-M   'P 1'
#
loop_
_entity.id
_entity.type
_entity.pdbx_description
1 polymer ?
#
loop_
_entity_poly.entity_id
_entity_poly.type
_entity_poly.pdbx_seq_one_letter_code
_entity_poly.pdbx_strand_id
1 'polypeptide(L)'
;MPLSDTEYISILKTQYFEFEQLNKFFNLSGDFLCIAGFDGYFRRINPTVSQVLGYTQEELMARPINEFVFTDDKEDTQQSRAHVYQGKPLLGFENRYVTKSGEIVWLSWTSMDIASAKMVFAIAKNITHKKRLEEDRNLLLANMTGLNKKLKELTYTTSHDLRAPVNNLLSIFDLLDISKITDNETLQLIHILKSASESLKYTLNSYVD
;
A
#
# COMPACT_ATOMS: atom_id res chain seq x y z
N MET A 1 -29.65 53.78 -5.18
CA MET A 1 -28.71 54.87 -5.53
C MET A 1 -27.60 54.23 -6.36
N PRO A 2 -27.26 54.71 -7.56
CA PRO A 2 -26.15 54.16 -8.32
C PRO A 2 -24.83 54.38 -7.55
N LEU A 3 -23.92 53.40 -7.60
CA LEU A 3 -22.60 53.48 -6.98
C LEU A 3 -21.80 54.63 -7.61
N SER A 4 -20.98 55.30 -6.81
CA SER A 4 -19.98 56.25 -7.32
C SER A 4 -18.84 55.52 -8.03
N ASP A 5 -18.15 56.20 -8.96
CA ASP A 5 -17.01 55.64 -9.70
C ASP A 5 -15.91 55.10 -8.76
N THR A 6 -15.71 55.77 -7.61
CA THR A 6 -14.74 55.35 -6.59
C THR A 6 -15.15 54.05 -5.89
N GLU A 7 -16.44 53.88 -5.60
CA GLU A 7 -16.97 52.64 -5.02
C GLU A 7 -16.87 51.48 -6.02
N TYR A 8 -17.15 51.74 -7.29
CA TYR A 8 -17.03 50.73 -8.35
C TYR A 8 -15.58 50.25 -8.54
N ILE A 9 -14.61 51.17 -8.57
CA ILE A 9 -13.17 50.84 -8.66
C ILE A 9 -12.72 50.05 -7.43
N SER A 10 -13.21 50.39 -6.23
CA SER A 10 -12.88 49.67 -4.99
C SER A 10 -13.38 48.22 -5.01
N ILE A 11 -14.62 48.00 -5.47
CA ILE A 11 -15.22 46.67 -5.62
C ILE A 11 -14.42 45.83 -6.63
N LEU A 12 -14.10 46.40 -7.79
CA LEU A 12 -13.34 45.69 -8.83
C LEU A 12 -11.93 45.31 -8.35
N LYS A 13 -11.25 46.20 -7.62
CA LYS A 13 -9.93 45.90 -7.03
C LYS A 13 -10.01 44.74 -6.04
N THR A 14 -11.03 44.72 -5.20
CA THR A 14 -11.26 43.64 -4.23
C THR A 14 -11.52 42.32 -4.94
N GLN A 15 -12.43 42.28 -5.90
CA GLN A 15 -12.73 41.07 -6.68
C GLN A 15 -11.52 40.56 -7.46
N TYR A 16 -10.74 41.46 -8.07
CA TYR A 16 -9.52 41.10 -8.79
C TYR A 16 -8.47 40.50 -7.83
N PHE A 17 -8.31 41.09 -6.64
CA PHE A 17 -7.40 40.57 -5.62
C PHE A 17 -7.81 39.16 -5.16
N GLU A 18 -9.09 38.94 -4.85
CA GLU A 18 -9.60 37.62 -4.46
C GLU A 18 -9.42 36.57 -5.57
N PHE A 19 -9.70 36.94 -6.82
CA PHE A 19 -9.46 36.09 -7.98
C PHE A 19 -7.99 35.71 -8.13
N GLU A 20 -7.07 36.66 -7.95
CA GLU A 20 -5.64 36.36 -7.94
C GLU A 20 -5.23 35.39 -6.85
N GLN A 21 -5.76 35.55 -5.62
CA GLN A 21 -5.43 34.64 -4.52
C GLN A 21 -5.95 33.23 -4.78
N LEU A 22 -7.19 33.09 -5.26
CA LEU A 22 -7.77 31.80 -5.63
C LEU A 22 -6.99 31.14 -6.78
N ASN A 23 -6.57 31.91 -7.77
CA ASN A 23 -5.74 31.39 -8.86
C ASN A 23 -4.36 30.94 -8.38
N LYS A 24 -3.73 31.68 -7.47
CA LYS A 24 -2.46 31.28 -6.84
C LYS A 24 -2.64 29.99 -6.05
N PHE A 25 -3.67 29.89 -5.21
CA PHE A 25 -3.97 28.66 -4.46
C PHE A 25 -4.21 27.47 -5.40
N PHE A 26 -5.01 27.66 -6.44
CA PHE A 26 -5.29 26.64 -7.45
C PHE A 26 -4.00 26.15 -8.13
N ASN A 27 -3.11 27.06 -8.52
CA ASN A 27 -1.88 26.74 -9.23
C ASN A 27 -0.79 26.14 -8.33
N LEU A 28 -0.75 26.50 -7.04
CA LEU A 28 0.26 26.03 -6.08
C LEU A 28 -0.12 24.70 -5.40
N SER A 29 -1.37 24.25 -5.55
CA SER A 29 -1.81 22.97 -4.97
C SER A 29 -1.01 21.79 -5.52
N GLY A 30 -0.44 20.98 -4.62
CA GLY A 30 0.22 19.72 -4.95
C GLY A 30 -0.74 18.55 -5.26
N ASP A 31 -2.03 18.72 -4.97
CA ASP A 31 -3.08 17.81 -5.42
C ASP A 31 -3.59 18.24 -6.80
N PHE A 32 -4.18 17.29 -7.52
CA PHE A 32 -4.86 17.58 -8.78
C PHE A 32 -6.10 18.40 -8.47
N LEU A 33 -6.21 19.56 -9.09
CA LEU A 33 -7.43 20.36 -9.07
C LEU A 33 -7.92 20.50 -10.49
N CYS A 34 -9.17 20.11 -10.73
CA CYS A 34 -9.75 20.23 -12.05
C CYS A 34 -11.24 20.55 -12.01
N ILE A 35 -11.68 21.14 -13.12
CA ILE A 35 -13.07 21.36 -13.44
C ILE A 35 -13.32 20.65 -14.77
N ALA A 36 -14.36 19.83 -14.83
CA ALA A 36 -14.74 19.07 -16.00
C ALA A 36 -16.19 19.35 -16.40
N GLY A 37 -16.51 19.22 -17.68
CA GLY A 37 -17.89 19.26 -18.15
C GLY A 37 -18.58 17.90 -18.00
N PHE A 38 -19.92 17.91 -18.07
CA PHE A 38 -20.71 16.67 -18.16
C PHE A 38 -20.50 15.91 -19.48
N ASP A 39 -19.83 16.52 -20.45
CA ASP A 39 -19.35 15.89 -21.68
C ASP A 39 -18.08 15.04 -21.48
N GLY A 40 -17.51 15.04 -20.27
CA GLY A 40 -16.36 14.21 -19.91
C GLY A 40 -15.00 14.80 -20.32
N TYR A 41 -14.94 16.10 -20.61
CA TYR A 41 -13.70 16.80 -20.95
C TYR A 41 -13.27 17.77 -19.84
N PHE A 42 -11.97 17.95 -19.68
CA PHE A 42 -11.45 18.98 -18.79
C PHE A 42 -11.77 20.39 -19.33
N ARG A 43 -12.13 21.28 -18.42
CA ARG A 43 -12.37 22.70 -18.66
C ARG A 43 -11.29 23.57 -18.04
N ARG A 44 -10.74 23.10 -16.92
CA ARG A 44 -9.62 23.74 -16.23
C ARG A 44 -8.89 22.69 -15.42
N ILE A 45 -7.57 22.77 -15.40
CA ILE A 45 -6.69 21.93 -14.58
C ILE A 45 -5.61 22.82 -13.98
N ASN A 46 -5.09 22.46 -12.80
CA ASN A 46 -3.90 23.09 -12.27
C ASN A 46 -2.62 22.49 -12.89
N PRO A 47 -1.47 23.19 -12.80
CA PRO A 47 -0.22 22.72 -13.41
C PRO A 47 0.22 21.32 -12.99
N THR A 48 -0.11 20.92 -11.75
CA THR A 48 0.20 19.61 -11.20
C THR A 48 -0.34 18.46 -12.03
N VAL A 49 -1.53 18.59 -12.63
CA VAL A 49 -2.11 17.55 -13.50
C VAL A 49 -1.20 17.29 -14.70
N SER A 50 -0.80 18.36 -15.40
CA SER A 50 0.08 18.29 -16.56
C SER A 50 1.47 17.75 -16.19
N GLN A 51 2.03 18.23 -15.08
CA GLN A 51 3.35 17.82 -14.61
C GLN A 51 3.40 16.33 -14.26
N VAL A 52 2.40 15.81 -13.55
CA VAL A 52 2.38 14.41 -13.11
C VAL A 52 2.01 13.46 -14.25
N LEU A 53 1.05 13.83 -15.12
CA LEU A 53 0.64 12.96 -16.22
C LEU A 53 1.59 13.08 -17.44
N GLY A 54 2.42 14.11 -17.51
CA GLY A 54 3.38 14.33 -18.60
C GLY A 54 2.75 14.81 -19.91
N TYR A 55 1.49 15.24 -19.88
CA TYR A 55 0.79 15.83 -21.03
C TYR A 55 0.72 17.35 -20.87
N THR A 56 0.71 18.05 -22.00
CA THR A 56 0.42 19.49 -22.02
C THR A 56 -1.03 19.74 -21.60
N GLN A 57 -1.33 20.96 -21.16
CA GLN A 57 -2.70 21.32 -20.77
C GLN A 57 -3.65 21.23 -21.96
N GLU A 58 -3.18 21.62 -23.15
CA GLU A 58 -3.91 21.55 -24.41
C GLU A 58 -4.26 20.10 -24.77
N GLU A 59 -3.31 19.18 -24.66
CA GLU A 59 -3.55 17.74 -24.90
C GLU A 59 -4.58 17.15 -23.93
N LEU A 60 -4.50 17.52 -22.64
CA LEU A 60 -5.43 17.05 -21.61
C LEU A 60 -6.85 17.59 -21.84
N MET A 61 -6.98 18.84 -22.24
CA MET A 61 -8.29 19.48 -22.47
C MET A 61 -8.92 19.10 -23.81
N ALA A 62 -8.12 18.69 -24.81
CA ALA A 62 -8.59 18.31 -26.13
C ALA A 62 -9.16 16.88 -26.22
N ARG A 63 -8.89 16.02 -25.23
CA ARG A 63 -9.29 14.60 -25.24
C ARG A 63 -10.24 14.29 -24.08
N PRO A 64 -11.14 13.30 -24.24
CA PRO A 64 -11.97 12.81 -23.14
C PRO A 64 -11.10 12.34 -21.97
N ILE A 65 -11.52 12.66 -20.74
CA ILE A 65 -10.82 12.26 -19.51
C ILE A 65 -10.60 10.74 -19.46
N ASN A 66 -11.57 9.98 -19.99
CA ASN A 66 -11.53 8.52 -20.00
C ASN A 66 -10.38 7.92 -20.82
N GLU A 67 -9.76 8.68 -21.72
CA GLU A 67 -8.62 8.21 -22.50
C GLU A 67 -7.33 8.14 -21.68
N PHE A 68 -7.24 8.90 -20.60
CA PHE A 68 -6.10 8.90 -19.68
C PHE A 68 -6.27 7.90 -18.54
N VAL A 69 -7.45 7.28 -18.42
CA VAL A 69 -7.74 6.27 -17.39
C VAL A 69 -7.18 4.92 -17.86
N PHE A 70 -6.59 4.17 -16.92
CA PHE A 70 -6.11 2.82 -17.16
C PHE A 70 -7.24 1.92 -17.67
N THR A 71 -6.94 1.04 -18.62
CA THR A 71 -7.95 0.29 -19.39
C THR A 71 -8.99 -0.40 -18.51
N ASP A 72 -8.56 -1.08 -17.46
CA ASP A 72 -9.46 -1.84 -16.56
C ASP A 72 -10.34 -0.94 -15.69
N ASP A 73 -9.95 0.32 -15.48
CA ASP A 73 -10.66 1.26 -14.60
C ASP A 73 -11.64 2.15 -15.39
N LYS A 74 -11.65 2.06 -16.73
CA LYS A 74 -12.43 2.96 -17.60
C LYS A 74 -13.93 2.88 -17.34
N GLU A 75 -14.45 1.67 -17.22
CA GLU A 75 -15.89 1.44 -17.02
C GLU A 75 -16.34 1.96 -15.65
N ASP A 76 -15.67 1.55 -14.57
CA ASP A 76 -15.96 1.98 -13.21
C ASP A 76 -15.83 3.50 -13.05
N THR A 77 -14.82 4.09 -13.69
CA THR A 77 -14.64 5.56 -13.68
C THR A 77 -15.78 6.24 -14.42
N GLN A 78 -16.21 5.73 -15.58
CA GLN A 78 -17.32 6.30 -16.33
C GLN A 78 -18.64 6.22 -15.57
N GLN A 79 -18.94 5.06 -14.97
CA GLN A 79 -20.10 4.87 -14.12
C GLN A 79 -20.08 5.82 -12.92
N SER A 80 -18.93 5.95 -12.25
CA SER A 80 -18.79 6.85 -11.10
C SER A 80 -19.00 8.31 -11.49
N ARG A 81 -18.47 8.76 -12.63
CA ARG A 81 -18.75 10.12 -13.16
C ARG A 81 -20.23 10.32 -13.48
N ALA A 82 -20.91 9.31 -14.04
CA ALA A 82 -22.34 9.40 -14.34
C ALA A 82 -23.18 9.62 -13.07
N HIS A 83 -22.79 9.02 -11.94
CA HIS A 83 -23.42 9.30 -10.65
C HIS A 83 -23.20 10.74 -10.18
N VAL A 84 -21.99 11.29 -10.36
CA VAL A 84 -21.69 12.69 -10.04
C VAL A 84 -22.56 13.65 -10.85
N TYR A 85 -22.79 13.36 -12.14
CA TYR A 85 -23.67 14.18 -12.98
C TYR A 85 -25.14 14.20 -12.49
N GLN A 86 -25.52 13.29 -11.60
CA GLN A 86 -26.84 13.19 -11.00
C GLN A 86 -26.90 13.77 -9.58
N GLY A 87 -25.91 14.56 -9.15
CA GLY A 87 -25.90 15.15 -7.82
C GLY A 87 -25.32 14.26 -6.72
N LYS A 88 -24.77 13.09 -7.06
CA LYS A 88 -24.19 12.17 -6.06
C LYS A 88 -22.69 12.44 -5.93
N PRO A 89 -22.21 13.00 -4.79
CA PRO A 89 -20.80 13.30 -4.64
C PRO A 89 -19.95 12.03 -4.67
N LEU A 90 -18.78 12.13 -5.29
CA LEU A 90 -17.76 11.09 -5.29
C LEU A 90 -16.82 11.37 -4.12
N LEU A 91 -16.59 10.38 -3.25
CA LEU A 91 -15.75 10.52 -2.06
C LEU A 91 -14.74 9.38 -2.00
N GLY A 92 -13.46 9.69 -2.17
CA GLY A 92 -12.37 8.72 -2.05
C GLY A 92 -12.38 7.63 -3.12
N PHE A 93 -12.92 7.91 -4.31
CA PHE A 93 -12.89 6.95 -5.42
C PHE A 93 -11.46 6.81 -5.94
N GLU A 94 -10.91 5.61 -5.85
CA GLU A 94 -9.55 5.34 -6.29
C GLU A 94 -9.56 4.76 -7.71
N ASN A 95 -8.76 5.33 -8.59
CA ASN A 95 -8.52 4.77 -9.92
C ASN A 95 -7.12 5.09 -10.43
N ARG A 96 -6.75 4.41 -11.51
CA ARG A 96 -5.46 4.54 -12.17
C ARG A 96 -5.56 5.41 -13.41
N TYR A 97 -4.63 6.34 -13.55
CA TYR A 97 -4.37 7.08 -14.77
C TYR A 97 -3.05 6.61 -15.39
N VAL A 98 -2.93 6.81 -16.70
CA VAL A 98 -1.74 6.46 -17.49
C VAL A 98 -1.08 7.75 -17.97
N THR A 99 0.19 7.92 -17.62
CA THR A 99 0.98 9.06 -18.07
C THR A 99 1.29 8.98 -19.57
N LYS A 100 1.81 10.05 -20.15
CA LYS A 100 2.29 10.05 -21.54
C LYS A 100 3.42 9.05 -21.79
N SER A 101 4.21 8.73 -20.77
CA SER A 101 5.26 7.71 -20.82
C SER A 101 4.74 6.27 -20.64
N GLY A 102 3.45 6.10 -20.29
CA GLY A 102 2.84 4.79 -20.02
C GLY A 102 2.91 4.33 -18.56
N GLU A 103 3.41 5.16 -17.65
CA GLU A 103 3.44 4.86 -16.22
C GLU A 103 2.06 4.97 -15.59
N ILE A 104 1.83 4.20 -14.52
CA ILE A 104 0.57 4.19 -13.79
C ILE A 104 0.65 5.16 -12.61
N VAL A 105 -0.35 6.03 -12.50
CA VAL A 105 -0.57 6.94 -11.38
C VAL A 105 -1.87 6.58 -10.70
N TRP A 106 -1.80 6.25 -9.41
CA TRP A 106 -2.99 6.05 -8.58
C TRP A 106 -3.48 7.37 -8.02
N LEU A 107 -4.76 7.65 -8.22
CA LEU A 107 -5.43 8.85 -7.74
C LEU A 107 -6.61 8.49 -6.86
N SER A 108 -6.80 9.22 -5.76
CA SER A 108 -8.01 9.18 -4.93
C SER A 108 -8.81 10.45 -5.12
N TRP A 109 -9.98 10.33 -5.73
CA TRP A 109 -10.82 11.43 -6.17
C TRP A 109 -11.92 11.77 -5.17
N THR A 110 -12.11 13.07 -4.98
CA THR A 110 -13.32 13.65 -4.43
C THR A 110 -13.91 14.61 -5.45
N SER A 111 -15.20 14.49 -5.76
CA SER A 111 -15.83 15.30 -6.81
C SER A 111 -17.27 15.66 -6.46
N MET A 112 -17.65 16.88 -6.83
CA MET A 112 -19.01 17.42 -6.66
C MET A 112 -19.42 18.11 -7.94
N ASP A 113 -20.70 18.05 -8.29
CA ASP A 113 -21.24 18.76 -9.44
C ASP A 113 -21.82 20.13 -9.06
N ILE A 114 -21.90 21.00 -10.05
CA ILE A 114 -22.75 22.18 -10.06
C ILE A 114 -23.71 22.00 -11.23
N ALA A 115 -24.87 21.38 -10.95
CA ALA A 115 -25.85 20.99 -11.95
C ALA A 115 -26.29 22.16 -12.85
N SER A 116 -26.48 23.37 -12.28
CA SER A 116 -26.87 24.58 -13.03
C SER A 116 -25.85 24.97 -14.11
N ALA A 117 -24.57 24.70 -13.87
CA ALA A 117 -23.48 24.96 -14.81
C ALA A 117 -23.11 23.73 -15.66
N LYS A 118 -23.64 22.53 -15.35
CA LYS A 118 -23.21 21.24 -15.93
C LYS A 118 -21.70 21.01 -15.81
N MET A 119 -21.16 21.35 -14.64
CA MET A 119 -19.73 21.27 -14.33
C MET A 119 -19.50 20.34 -13.13
N VAL A 120 -18.35 19.68 -13.12
CA VAL A 120 -17.86 18.89 -11.98
C VAL A 120 -16.57 19.53 -11.48
N PHE A 121 -16.50 19.77 -10.19
CA PHE A 121 -15.31 20.23 -9.48
C PHE A 121 -14.70 19.05 -8.76
N ALA A 122 -13.41 18.82 -8.97
CA ALA A 122 -12.74 17.63 -8.48
C ALA A 122 -11.36 17.95 -7.92
N ILE A 123 -11.03 17.25 -6.85
CA ILE A 123 -9.68 17.15 -6.28
C ILE A 123 -9.24 15.69 -6.32
N ALA A 124 -7.99 15.44 -6.69
CA ALA A 124 -7.39 14.12 -6.62
C ALA A 124 -6.06 14.15 -5.88
N LYS A 125 -5.92 13.25 -4.91
CA LYS A 125 -4.64 12.99 -4.25
C LYS A 125 -3.86 11.94 -5.02
N ASN A 126 -2.59 12.19 -5.30
CA ASN A 126 -1.70 11.15 -5.81
C ASN A 126 -1.31 10.19 -4.68
N ILE A 127 -1.82 8.96 -4.76
CA ILE A 127 -1.59 7.90 -3.77
C ILE A 127 -0.66 6.81 -4.30
N THR A 128 0.02 7.03 -5.43
CA THR A 128 0.91 6.05 -6.07
C THR A 128 1.99 5.55 -5.11
N HIS A 129 2.65 6.47 -4.40
CA HIS A 129 3.68 6.11 -3.42
C HIS A 129 3.09 5.28 -2.26
N LYS A 130 1.90 5.64 -1.78
CA LYS A 130 1.20 4.88 -0.73
C LYS A 130 0.90 3.45 -1.19
N LYS A 131 0.38 3.27 -2.40
CA LYS A 131 0.10 1.94 -2.97
C LYS A 131 1.37 1.09 -3.12
N ARG A 132 2.48 1.67 -3.59
CA ARG A 132 3.77 0.96 -3.69
C ARG A 132 4.28 0.50 -2.32
N LEU A 133 4.22 1.37 -1.31
CA LEU A 133 4.61 0.99 0.06
C LEU A 133 3.73 -0.11 0.65
N GLU A 134 2.42 -0.08 0.37
CA GLU A 134 1.49 -1.13 0.81
C GLU A 134 1.80 -2.46 0.13
N GLU A 135 2.12 -2.45 -1.16
CA GLU A 135 2.51 -3.64 -1.92
C GLU A 135 3.84 -4.23 -1.41
N ASP A 136 4.88 -3.41 -1.24
CA ASP A 136 6.17 -3.84 -0.70
C ASP A 136 6.01 -4.46 0.68
N ARG A 137 5.23 -3.81 1.56
CA ARG A 137 4.91 -4.32 2.90
C ARG A 137 4.23 -5.69 2.84
N ASN A 138 3.25 -5.87 1.96
CA ASN A 138 2.53 -7.13 1.83
C ASN A 138 3.45 -8.25 1.34
N LEU A 139 4.34 -7.95 0.39
CA LEU A 139 5.35 -8.89 -0.09
C LEU A 139 6.31 -9.31 1.02
N LEU A 140 6.80 -8.36 1.81
CA LEU A 140 7.67 -8.61 2.97
C LEU A 140 6.97 -9.51 4.01
N LEU A 141 5.70 -9.25 4.32
CA LEU A 141 4.91 -10.07 5.25
C LEU A 141 4.69 -11.48 4.73
N ALA A 142 4.39 -11.65 3.44
CA ALA A 142 4.25 -12.96 2.82
C ALA A 142 5.56 -13.75 2.91
N ASN A 143 6.69 -13.11 2.63
CA ASN A 143 8.01 -13.72 2.73
C ASN A 143 8.37 -14.13 4.16
N MET A 144 8.17 -13.25 5.14
CA MET A 144 8.41 -13.57 6.56
C MET A 144 7.53 -14.73 7.03
N THR A 145 6.25 -14.73 6.66
CA THR A 145 5.33 -15.83 7.00
C THR A 145 5.81 -17.15 6.40
N GLY A 146 6.22 -17.14 5.13
CA GLY A 146 6.77 -18.31 4.46
C GLY A 146 8.05 -18.84 5.09
N LEU A 147 8.98 -17.95 5.46
CA LEU A 147 10.23 -18.31 6.14
C LEU A 147 9.98 -18.87 7.55
N ASN A 148 9.10 -18.24 8.32
CA ASN A 148 8.73 -18.74 9.65
C ASN A 148 8.11 -20.13 9.58
N LYS A 149 7.26 -20.40 8.58
CA LYS A 149 6.70 -21.73 8.36
C LYS A 149 7.79 -22.75 8.04
N LYS A 150 8.69 -22.45 7.11
CA LYS A 150 9.82 -23.34 6.76
C LYS A 150 10.73 -23.61 7.95
N LEU A 151 11.01 -22.60 8.77
CA LEU A 151 11.82 -22.75 9.97
C LEU A 151 11.14 -23.70 10.97
N LYS A 152 9.83 -23.55 11.21
CA LYS A 152 9.07 -24.45 12.08
C LYS A 152 9.09 -25.89 11.57
N GLU A 153 8.88 -26.10 10.27
CA GLU A 153 8.94 -27.42 9.64
C GLU A 153 10.33 -28.06 9.78
N LEU A 154 11.39 -27.27 9.56
CA LEU A 154 12.77 -27.73 9.73
C LEU A 154 13.06 -28.11 11.19
N THR A 155 12.67 -27.27 12.15
CA THR A 155 12.86 -27.56 13.58
C THR A 155 12.12 -28.84 13.99
N TYR A 156 10.86 -28.99 13.56
CA TYR A 156 10.07 -30.18 13.84
C TYR A 156 10.74 -31.45 13.27
N THR A 157 11.13 -31.39 11.99
CA THR A 157 11.76 -32.52 11.29
C THR A 157 13.11 -32.88 11.93
N THR A 158 13.95 -31.89 12.22
CA THR A 158 15.26 -32.10 12.84
C THR A 158 15.12 -32.71 14.23
N SER A 159 14.20 -32.21 15.06
CA SER A 159 13.95 -32.77 16.39
C SER A 159 13.43 -34.21 16.31
N HIS A 160 12.52 -34.49 15.37
CA HIS A 160 12.04 -35.85 15.13
C HIS A 160 13.19 -36.79 14.76
N ASP A 161 14.04 -36.40 13.81
CA ASP A 161 15.14 -37.22 13.33
C ASP A 161 16.23 -37.43 14.38
N LEU A 162 16.44 -36.46 15.29
CA LEU A 162 17.37 -36.59 16.41
C LEU A 162 16.83 -37.42 17.59
N ARG A 163 15.51 -37.56 17.76
CA ARG A 163 14.94 -38.38 18.84
C ARG A 163 15.33 -39.86 18.73
N ALA A 164 15.38 -40.40 17.52
CA ALA A 164 15.72 -41.81 17.28
C ALA A 164 17.14 -42.17 17.78
N PRO A 165 18.23 -41.50 17.34
CA PRO A 165 19.57 -41.81 17.82
C PRO A 165 19.75 -41.54 19.32
N VAL A 166 19.13 -40.49 19.88
CA VAL A 166 19.19 -40.21 21.33
C VAL A 166 18.51 -41.31 22.15
N ASN A 167 17.34 -41.79 21.72
CA ASN A 167 16.68 -42.91 22.38
C ASN A 167 17.51 -44.19 22.29
N ASN A 168 18.15 -44.46 21.15
CA ASN A 168 19.07 -45.60 21.01
C ASN A 168 20.24 -45.52 22.00
N LEU A 169 20.86 -44.35 22.18
CA LEU A 169 21.93 -44.14 23.17
C LEU A 169 21.45 -44.43 24.60
N LEU A 170 20.26 -43.94 24.97
CA LEU A 170 19.69 -44.20 26.29
C LEU A 170 19.39 -45.68 26.50
N SER A 171 18.84 -46.37 25.49
CA SER A 171 18.63 -47.82 25.56
C SER A 171 19.94 -48.60 25.74
N ILE A 172 21.04 -48.16 25.13
CA ILE A 172 22.37 -48.76 25.36
C ILE A 172 22.79 -48.58 26.83
N PHE A 173 22.61 -47.40 27.41
CA PHE A 173 22.91 -47.16 28.82
C PHE A 173 22.07 -48.02 29.77
N ASP A 174 20.82 -48.31 29.42
CA ASP A 174 19.94 -49.15 30.24
C ASP A 174 20.27 -50.66 30.11
N LEU A 175 20.90 -51.07 29.00
CA LEU A 175 21.38 -52.44 28.79
C LEU A 175 22.78 -52.70 29.38
N LEU A 176 23.57 -51.65 29.65
CA LEU A 176 24.90 -51.76 30.22
C LEU A 176 24.85 -52.24 31.68
N ASP A 177 25.48 -53.37 31.98
CA ASP A 177 25.67 -53.86 33.34
C ASP A 177 26.83 -53.14 34.03
N ILE A 178 26.53 -51.95 34.56
CA ILE A 178 27.48 -51.09 35.26
C ILE A 178 28.09 -51.74 36.50
N SER A 179 27.46 -52.77 37.07
CA SER A 179 27.99 -53.49 38.24
C SER A 179 29.29 -54.25 37.95
N LYS A 180 29.57 -54.53 36.67
CA LYS A 180 30.78 -55.24 36.22
C LYS A 180 31.97 -54.33 35.92
N ILE A 181 31.78 -53.01 35.96
CA ILE A 181 32.83 -52.03 35.68
C ILE A 181 33.43 -51.57 37.02
N THR A 182 34.69 -51.92 37.27
CA THR A 182 35.39 -51.62 38.53
C THR A 182 36.22 -50.34 38.46
N ASP A 183 36.52 -49.85 37.26
CA ASP A 183 37.27 -48.61 37.08
C ASP A 183 36.36 -47.39 37.32
N ASN A 184 36.72 -46.61 38.34
CA ASN A 184 35.90 -45.49 38.81
C ASN A 184 35.86 -44.33 37.80
N GLU A 185 36.94 -44.10 37.04
CA GLU A 185 36.96 -43.09 35.99
C GLU A 185 35.99 -43.44 34.85
N THR A 186 36.00 -44.69 34.40
CA THR A 186 35.07 -45.21 33.39
C THR A 186 33.61 -45.09 33.84
N LEU A 187 33.31 -45.42 35.10
CA LEU A 187 31.95 -45.25 35.67
C LEU A 187 31.50 -43.78 35.65
N GLN A 188 32.38 -42.85 36.03
CA GLN A 188 32.06 -41.42 35.98
C GLN A 188 31.81 -40.94 34.54
N LEU A 189 32.62 -41.37 33.57
CA LEU A 189 32.42 -41.04 32.16
C LEU A 189 31.07 -41.54 31.63
N ILE A 190 30.68 -42.78 31.96
CA ILE A 190 29.39 -43.35 31.57
C ILE A 190 28.24 -42.51 32.16
N HIS A 191 28.32 -42.13 33.44
CA HIS A 191 27.30 -41.30 34.07
C HIS A 191 27.19 -39.93 33.40
N ILE A 192 28.31 -39.28 33.09
CA ILE A 192 28.31 -37.99 32.38
C ILE A 192 27.65 -38.13 31.01
N LEU A 193 27.99 -39.17 30.23
CA LEU A 193 27.39 -39.42 28.91
C LEU A 193 25.89 -39.71 28.99
N LYS A 194 25.44 -40.49 30.00
CA LYS A 194 24.02 -40.74 30.24
C LYS A 194 23.28 -39.45 30.56
N SER A 195 23.76 -38.67 31.53
CA SER A 195 23.15 -37.39 31.90
C SER A 195 23.13 -36.38 30.73
N ALA A 196 24.18 -36.35 29.90
CA ALA A 196 24.22 -35.51 28.70
C ALA A 196 23.16 -35.95 27.67
N SER A 197 22.99 -37.26 27.47
CA SER A 197 21.98 -37.82 26.57
C SER A 197 20.54 -37.56 27.05
N GLU A 198 20.31 -37.67 28.36
CA GLU A 198 19.02 -37.34 28.99
C GLU A 198 18.70 -35.84 28.87
N SER A 199 19.69 -34.97 29.09
CA SER A 199 19.56 -33.52 28.91
C SER A 199 19.23 -33.18 27.46
N LEU A 200 19.92 -33.80 26.49
CA LEU A 200 19.66 -33.60 25.07
C LEU A 200 18.24 -34.04 24.69
N LYS A 201 17.77 -35.18 25.21
CA LYS A 201 16.38 -35.66 25.02
C LYS A 201 15.36 -34.65 25.56
N TYR A 202 15.58 -34.11 26.76
CA TYR A 202 14.72 -33.10 27.34
C TYR A 202 14.65 -31.84 26.46
N THR A 203 15.82 -31.33 26.05
CA THR A 203 15.91 -30.16 25.16
C THR A 203 15.19 -30.39 23.83
N LEU A 204 15.40 -31.54 23.17
CA LEU A 204 14.71 -31.88 21.91
C LEU A 204 13.19 -31.93 22.04
N ASN A 205 12.68 -32.39 23.19
CA ASN A 205 11.25 -32.41 23.45
C ASN A 205 10.69 -31.00 23.67
N SER A 206 11.43 -30.13 24.36
CA SER A 206 11.01 -28.74 24.60
C SER A 206 10.99 -27.83 23.36
N TYR A 207 11.61 -28.23 22.24
CA TYR A 207 11.59 -27.46 20.98
C TYR A 207 10.37 -27.75 20.10
N VAL A 208 9.60 -28.78 20.42
CA VAL A 208 8.48 -29.28 19.59
C VAL A 208 7.11 -29.00 20.23
N ASP A 209 7.09 -28.74 21.54
CA ASP A 209 5.91 -28.29 22.31
C ASP A 209 5.84 -26.76 22.38
#